data_AF-A0A661QB63-F1
#
_entry.id   AF-A0A661QB63-F1
#
_cell.length_a   1.000
_cell.length_b   1.000
_cell.length_c   1.000
_cell.angle_alpha   90.00
_cell.angle_beta   90.00
_cell.angle_gamma   90.00
#
_symmetry.space_group_name_H-M   'P 1'
#
loop_
_entity.id
_entity.type
_entity.pdbx_description
1 polymer ?
#
loop_
_entity_poly.entity_id
_entity_poly.type
_entity_poly.pdbx_seq_one_letter_code
_entity_poly.pdbx_strand_id
1 'polypeptide(L)'
;MKYTTKILLTAVVALCGMIFSQVPASAADSTLKTVQDRGYLNCIIGNSFVGFYTVDKSGKWSGMDIDMCRSVAAAVFGDKDKAKFNSVQWAQSFTSIKSGAGDMLSKGMTWTLSRDTSQGLDFLDTYFYDGQGF
;
A
#
# COMPACT_ATOMS: atom_id res chain seq x y z
N MET A 1 35.31 -27.31 50.57
CA MET A 1 34.46 -27.79 49.45
C MET A 1 32.97 -27.45 49.54
N LYS A 2 32.39 -27.05 50.68
CA LYS A 2 30.93 -26.76 50.78
C LYS A 2 30.50 -25.34 50.40
N TYR A 3 31.43 -24.39 50.25
CA TYR A 3 31.10 -22.98 49.93
C TYR A 3 31.17 -22.65 48.43
N THR A 4 31.94 -23.42 47.66
CA THR A 4 32.12 -23.21 46.21
C THR A 4 30.86 -23.55 45.41
N THR A 5 30.06 -24.52 45.88
CA THR A 5 28.80 -24.93 45.23
C THR A 5 27.66 -23.92 45.42
N LYS A 6 27.66 -23.14 46.51
CA LYS A 6 26.64 -22.10 46.73
C LYS A 6 26.85 -20.87 45.85
N ILE A 7 28.10 -20.54 45.53
CA ILE A 7 28.44 -19.38 44.67
C ILE A 7 28.08 -19.66 43.21
N LEU A 8 28.15 -20.91 42.75
CA LEU A 8 27.71 -21.27 41.40
C LEU A 8 26.18 -21.24 41.22
N LEU A 9 25.38 -21.47 42.26
CA LEU A 9 23.92 -21.43 42.13
C LEU A 9 23.37 -20.00 42.04
N THR A 10 24.02 -19.01 42.66
CA THR A 10 23.53 -17.61 42.61
C THR A 10 23.87 -16.90 41.31
N ALA A 11 24.91 -17.35 40.58
CA ALA A 11 25.32 -16.74 39.31
C ALA A 11 24.43 -17.15 38.12
N VAL A 12 23.72 -18.28 38.21
CA VAL A 12 22.84 -18.77 37.13
C VAL A 12 21.47 -18.05 37.15
N VAL A 13 21.01 -17.56 38.30
CA VAL A 13 19.72 -16.86 38.40
C VAL A 13 19.80 -15.42 37.86
N ALA A 14 20.99 -14.80 37.83
CA ALA A 14 21.17 -13.45 37.30
C ALA A 14 21.26 -13.38 35.77
N LEU A 15 21.48 -14.51 35.09
CA LEU A 15 21.65 -14.54 33.63
C LEU A 15 20.35 -14.86 32.85
N CYS A 16 19.27 -15.22 33.54
CA CYS A 16 17.95 -15.45 32.92
C CYS A 16 17.05 -14.20 32.84
N GLY A 17 17.50 -13.04 33.36
CA GLY A 17 16.71 -11.82 33.41
C GLY A 17 16.70 -10.96 32.14
N MET A 18 17.54 -11.26 31.15
CA MET A 18 17.52 -10.59 29.84
C MET A 18 16.61 -11.35 28.88
N ILE A 19 15.37 -11.58 29.29
CA ILE A 19 14.31 -11.88 28.34
C ILE A 19 14.12 -10.59 27.56
N PHE A 20 14.52 -10.65 26.30
CA PHE A 20 14.27 -9.65 25.28
C PHE A 20 12.87 -9.07 25.46
N SER A 21 12.78 -7.84 25.98
CA SER A 21 11.64 -6.97 25.75
C SER A 21 11.65 -6.66 24.25
N GLN A 22 11.12 -7.59 23.46
CA GLN A 22 10.74 -7.32 22.09
C GLN A 22 9.57 -6.35 22.22
N VAL A 23 9.89 -5.05 22.22
CA VAL A 23 8.92 -4.02 21.87
C VAL A 23 8.36 -4.50 20.54
N PRO A 24 7.08 -4.90 20.43
CA PRO A 24 6.54 -5.20 19.14
C PRO A 24 6.76 -3.94 18.32
N ALA A 25 7.62 -4.01 17.31
CA ALA A 25 7.61 -3.01 16.28
C ALA A 25 6.14 -2.96 15.85
N SER A 26 5.49 -1.82 16.09
CA SER A 26 4.16 -1.58 15.56
C SER A 26 4.33 -1.69 14.05
N ALA A 27 4.16 -2.89 13.51
CA ALA A 27 4.11 -3.10 12.08
C ALA A 27 2.99 -2.16 11.62
N ALA A 28 3.35 -1.16 10.81
CA ALA A 28 2.34 -0.37 10.15
C ALA A 28 1.37 -1.37 9.52
N ASP A 29 0.08 -1.23 9.82
CA ASP A 29 -0.92 -2.14 9.29
C ASP A 29 -0.73 -2.20 7.78
N SER A 30 -0.70 -3.43 7.24
CA SER A 30 -0.54 -3.59 5.79
C SER A 30 -1.64 -2.83 5.07
N THR A 31 -1.37 -2.38 3.85
CA THR A 31 -2.39 -1.72 3.01
C THR A 31 -3.65 -2.58 2.92
N LEU A 32 -3.49 -3.91 2.80
CA LEU A 32 -4.61 -4.84 2.78
C LEU A 32 -5.43 -4.81 4.08
N LYS A 33 -4.78 -4.85 5.25
CA LYS A 33 -5.48 -4.76 6.54
C LYS A 33 -6.23 -3.43 6.67
N THR A 34 -5.57 -2.32 6.33
CA THR A 34 -6.18 -0.98 6.34
C THR A 34 -7.42 -0.93 5.44
N VAL A 35 -7.34 -1.48 4.23
CA VAL A 35 -8.45 -1.56 3.28
C VAL A 35 -9.58 -2.43 3.83
N GLN A 36 -9.27 -3.62 4.36
CA GLN A 36 -10.25 -4.55 4.92
C GLN A 36 -10.99 -3.96 6.13
N ASP A 37 -10.26 -3.38 7.08
CA ASP A 37 -10.84 -2.74 8.27
C ASP A 37 -11.75 -1.57 7.91
N ARG A 38 -11.33 -0.76 6.93
CA ARG A 38 -12.12 0.37 6.43
C ARG A 38 -13.29 -0.08 5.54
N GLY A 39 -13.23 -1.28 4.98
CA GLY A 39 -14.29 -1.88 4.19
C GLY A 39 -14.46 -1.32 2.78
N TYR A 40 -13.44 -0.66 2.22
CA TYR A 40 -13.36 -0.25 0.81
C TYR A 40 -11.92 0.08 0.38
N LEU A 41 -11.64 -0.08 -0.91
CA LEU A 41 -10.40 0.34 -1.57
C LEU A 41 -10.50 1.81 -1.99
N ASN A 42 -9.54 2.64 -1.56
CA ASN A 42 -9.41 4.04 -1.97
C ASN A 42 -8.36 4.16 -3.09
N CYS A 43 -8.81 4.22 -4.34
CA CYS A 43 -7.96 4.28 -5.51
C CYS A 43 -7.70 5.73 -5.94
N ILE A 44 -6.44 6.10 -6.09
CA ILE A 44 -6.03 7.40 -6.62
C ILE A 44 -6.15 7.37 -8.15
N ILE A 45 -6.98 8.25 -8.69
CA ILE A 45 -7.25 8.47 -10.12
C ILE A 45 -6.87 9.92 -10.51
N GLY A 46 -6.91 10.27 -11.80
CA GLY A 46 -6.67 11.63 -12.30
C GLY A 46 -7.90 12.36 -12.82
N ASN A 47 -7.68 13.59 -13.27
CA ASN A 47 -8.67 14.31 -14.06
C ASN A 47 -8.89 13.57 -15.39
N SER A 48 -10.15 13.43 -15.79
CA SER A 48 -10.63 12.75 -17.02
C SER A 48 -9.56 12.49 -18.09
N PHE A 49 -9.24 11.21 -18.31
CA PHE A 49 -8.46 10.71 -19.44
C PHE A 49 -9.27 9.63 -20.17
N VAL A 50 -9.77 9.98 -21.36
CA VAL A 50 -10.70 9.13 -22.11
C VAL A 50 -10.08 7.76 -22.39
N GLY A 51 -10.84 6.70 -22.11
CA GLY A 51 -10.40 5.30 -22.21
C GLY A 51 -9.80 4.75 -20.91
N PHE A 52 -9.17 5.58 -20.08
CA PHE A 52 -8.51 5.15 -18.84
C PHE A 52 -9.34 5.45 -17.60
N TYR A 53 -9.78 6.70 -17.43
CA TYR A 53 -10.61 7.11 -16.32
C TYR A 53 -11.40 8.36 -16.67
N THR A 54 -12.72 8.23 -16.65
CA THR A 54 -13.67 9.30 -16.95
C THR A 54 -14.82 9.22 -15.97
N VAL A 55 -15.41 10.36 -15.66
CA VAL A 55 -16.61 10.45 -14.83
C VAL A 55 -17.70 11.12 -15.65
N ASP A 56 -18.86 10.49 -15.74
CA ASP A 56 -20.01 11.06 -16.46
C ASP A 56 -20.78 12.08 -15.60
N LYS A 57 -21.81 12.70 -16.18
CA LYS A 57 -22.66 13.68 -15.50
C LYS A 57 -23.43 13.11 -14.28
N SER A 58 -23.57 11.79 -14.21
CA SER A 58 -24.20 11.09 -13.08
C SER A 58 -23.20 10.72 -11.97
N GLY A 59 -21.91 11.07 -12.15
CA GLY A 59 -20.84 10.73 -11.21
C GLY A 59 -20.31 9.30 -11.36
N LYS A 60 -20.71 8.58 -12.43
CA LYS A 60 -20.27 7.21 -12.65
C LYS A 60 -18.91 7.19 -13.33
N TRP A 61 -17.96 6.51 -12.69
CA TRP A 61 -16.62 6.30 -13.23
C TRP A 61 -16.56 5.13 -14.21
N SER A 62 -15.82 5.30 -15.30
CA SER A 62 -15.53 4.28 -16.32
C SER A 62 -14.16 4.45 -16.96
N GLY A 63 -13.57 3.33 -17.38
CA GLY A 63 -12.30 3.25 -18.11
C GLY A 63 -11.39 2.15 -17.57
N MET A 64 -10.28 1.87 -18.27
CA MET A 64 -9.34 0.80 -17.94
C MET A 64 -8.80 0.87 -16.50
N ASP A 65 -8.39 2.06 -16.05
CA ASP A 65 -7.83 2.26 -14.72
C ASP A 65 -8.91 2.16 -13.63
N ILE A 66 -10.14 2.58 -13.95
CA ILE A 66 -11.31 2.38 -13.08
C ILE A 66 -11.57 0.89 -12.88
N ASP A 67 -11.51 0.12 -13.96
CA ASP A 67 -11.74 -1.32 -13.92
C ASP A 67 -10.60 -2.08 -13.23
N MET A 68 -9.36 -1.56 -13.29
CA MET A 68 -8.24 -2.05 -12.47
C MET A 68 -8.49 -1.86 -10.97
N CYS A 69 -8.95 -0.68 -10.52
CA CYS A 69 -9.30 -0.52 -9.10
C CYS A 69 -10.48 -1.40 -8.69
N ARG A 70 -11.48 -1.54 -9.57
CA ARG A 70 -12.65 -2.41 -9.33
C ARG A 70 -12.29 -3.89 -9.25
N SER A 71 -11.33 -4.36 -10.05
CA SER A 71 -10.87 -5.75 -10.01
C SER A 71 -10.17 -6.05 -8.68
N VAL A 72 -9.33 -5.14 -8.20
CA VAL A 72 -8.69 -5.25 -6.87
C VAL A 72 -9.76 -5.24 -5.77
N ALA A 73 -10.74 -4.34 -5.82
CA ALA A 73 -11.84 -4.32 -4.85
C ALA A 73 -12.66 -5.62 -4.88
N ALA A 74 -12.96 -6.15 -6.06
CA ALA A 74 -13.64 -7.43 -6.20
C ALA A 74 -12.81 -8.60 -5.65
N ALA A 75 -11.48 -8.59 -5.84
CA ALA A 75 -10.60 -9.60 -5.28
C ALA A 75 -10.54 -9.57 -3.75
N VAL A 76 -10.59 -8.37 -3.14
CA VAL A 76 -10.54 -8.20 -1.69
C VAL A 76 -11.90 -8.45 -1.02
N PHE A 77 -13.00 -8.00 -1.63
CA PHE A 77 -14.32 -7.95 -0.99
C PHE A 77 -15.40 -8.81 -1.64
N GLY A 78 -15.14 -9.39 -2.82
CA GLY A 78 -16.19 -10.00 -3.65
C GLY A 78 -17.16 -8.98 -4.28
N ASP A 79 -16.87 -7.69 -4.16
CA ASP A 79 -17.74 -6.59 -4.63
C ASP A 79 -16.90 -5.49 -5.29
N LYS A 80 -17.06 -5.32 -6.61
CA LYS A 80 -16.37 -4.28 -7.39
C LYS A 80 -16.73 -2.86 -6.93
N ASP A 81 -17.90 -2.65 -6.34
CA ASP A 81 -18.41 -1.32 -5.96
C ASP A 81 -17.83 -0.84 -4.61
N LYS A 82 -16.98 -1.68 -4.00
CA LYS A 82 -16.07 -1.35 -2.90
C LYS A 82 -14.82 -0.58 -3.33
N ALA A 83 -14.66 -0.25 -4.61
CA ALA A 83 -13.69 0.74 -5.06
C ALA A 83 -14.27 2.16 -4.94
N LYS A 84 -13.52 3.06 -4.28
CA LYS A 84 -13.78 4.50 -4.23
C LYS A 84 -12.63 5.23 -4.93
N PHE A 85 -12.92 6.36 -5.55
CA PHE A 85 -11.98 7.05 -6.42
C PHE A 85 -11.67 8.44 -5.87
N ASN A 86 -10.38 8.70 -5.63
CA ASN A 86 -9.86 10.00 -5.24
C ASN A 86 -9.13 10.63 -6.43
N SER A 87 -9.70 11.69 -7.01
CA SER A 87 -9.11 12.38 -8.16
C SER A 87 -8.06 13.39 -7.70
N VAL A 88 -6.79 13.16 -8.05
CA VAL A 88 -5.68 14.08 -7.75
C VAL A 88 -5.02 14.61 -9.02
N GLN A 89 -4.44 15.80 -8.95
CA GLN A 89 -3.60 16.32 -10.04
C GLN A 89 -2.34 15.47 -10.20
N TRP A 90 -1.83 15.34 -11.43
CA TRP A 90 -0.64 14.53 -11.73
C TRP A 90 0.59 14.92 -10.90
N ALA A 91 0.83 16.21 -10.72
CA ALA A 91 1.94 16.73 -9.90
C ALA A 91 1.86 16.29 -8.42
N GLN A 92 0.68 15.90 -7.94
CA GLN A 92 0.46 15.50 -6.55
C GLN A 92 0.41 13.97 -6.37
N SER A 93 0.47 13.18 -7.44
CA SER A 93 0.31 11.72 -7.40
C SER A 93 1.25 11.03 -6.42
N PHE A 94 2.56 11.33 -6.49
CA PHE A 94 3.57 10.66 -5.66
C PHE A 94 3.47 11.08 -4.20
N THR A 95 3.29 12.37 -3.93
CA THR A 95 3.04 12.86 -2.58
C THR A 95 1.78 12.22 -1.98
N SER A 96 0.71 12.10 -2.77
CA SER A 96 -0.58 11.54 -2.31
C SER A 96 -0.48 10.06 -1.93
N ILE A 97 0.18 9.23 -2.75
CA ILE A 97 0.31 7.80 -2.42
C ILE A 97 1.25 7.61 -1.22
N LYS A 98 2.37 8.36 -1.16
CA LYS A 98 3.33 8.28 -0.04
C LYS A 98 2.75 8.76 1.28
N SER A 99 1.81 9.71 1.25
CA SER A 99 1.14 10.20 2.47
C SER A 99 0.00 9.29 2.93
N GLY A 100 -0.32 8.21 2.20
CA GLY A 100 -1.46 7.34 2.50
C GLY A 100 -2.81 7.96 2.14
N ALA A 101 -2.86 8.97 1.27
CA ALA A 101 -4.12 9.54 0.79
C ALA A 101 -4.93 8.59 -0.12
N GLY A 102 -4.36 7.44 -0.46
CA GLY A 102 -4.98 6.31 -1.13
C GLY A 102 -4.16 5.04 -0.96
N ASP A 103 -4.74 3.91 -1.36
CA ASP A 103 -4.16 2.58 -1.16
C ASP A 103 -3.42 2.09 -2.40
N MET A 104 -3.84 2.55 -3.57
CA MET A 104 -3.20 2.29 -4.84
C MET A 104 -3.44 3.44 -5.80
N LEU A 105 -2.62 3.52 -6.85
CA LEU A 105 -2.75 4.49 -7.92
C LEU A 105 -2.94 3.77 -9.26
N SER A 106 -4.04 4.03 -9.95
CA SER A 106 -4.29 3.54 -11.31
C SER A 106 -4.58 4.74 -12.20
N LYS A 107 -3.53 5.23 -12.85
CA LYS A 107 -3.54 6.47 -13.64
C LYS A 107 -2.56 6.39 -14.80
N GLY A 108 -2.48 5.29 -15.54
CA GLY A 108 -1.49 5.13 -16.61
C GLY A 108 -0.04 5.51 -16.21
N MET A 109 0.36 5.21 -14.97
CA MET A 109 1.67 5.64 -14.45
C MET A 109 2.78 4.77 -15.04
N THR A 110 3.64 5.33 -15.89
CA THR A 110 4.77 4.59 -16.46
C THR A 110 5.70 4.07 -15.37
N TRP A 111 5.99 2.77 -15.40
CA TRP A 111 7.03 2.18 -14.54
C TRP A 111 8.41 2.53 -15.10
N THR A 112 9.21 3.24 -14.30
CA THR A 112 10.61 3.53 -14.61
C THR A 112 11.50 3.13 -13.43
N LEU A 113 12.76 2.79 -13.69
CA LEU A 113 13.73 2.46 -12.64
C LEU A 113 13.85 3.56 -11.58
N SER A 114 13.81 4.82 -11.99
CA SER A 114 13.90 5.98 -11.08
C SER A 114 12.67 6.13 -10.19
N ARG A 115 11.48 5.76 -10.66
CA ARG A 115 10.24 5.80 -9.87
C ARG A 115 10.21 4.66 -8.85
N ASP A 116 10.66 3.48 -9.26
CA ASP A 116 10.74 2.29 -8.41
C ASP A 116 11.77 2.46 -7.29
N THR A 117 12.99 2.87 -7.66
CA THR A 117 14.10 2.97 -6.71
C THR A 117 14.15 4.30 -5.97
N SER A 118 14.47 5.39 -6.68
CA SER A 118 14.74 6.68 -6.05
C SER A 118 13.48 7.35 -5.51
N GLN A 119 12.34 7.13 -6.14
CA GLN A 119 11.06 7.60 -5.62
C GLN A 119 10.41 6.60 -4.66
N GLY A 120 10.88 5.35 -4.55
CA GLY A 120 10.34 4.36 -3.61
C GLY A 120 8.85 4.09 -3.82
N LEU A 121 8.45 3.90 -5.08
CA LEU A 121 7.09 3.51 -5.43
C LEU A 121 7.09 2.05 -5.85
N ASP A 122 6.21 1.25 -5.27
CA ASP A 122 5.99 -0.11 -5.75
C ASP A 122 4.99 -0.11 -6.92
N PHE A 123 5.29 -0.92 -7.94
CA PHE A 123 4.45 -1.09 -9.12
C PHE A 123 3.86 -2.49 -9.19
N LEU A 124 2.63 -2.58 -9.69
CA LEU A 124 2.04 -3.84 -10.14
C LEU A 124 2.59 -4.20 -11.53
N ASP A 125 2.24 -5.39 -12.01
CA ASP A 125 2.53 -5.79 -13.39
C ASP A 125 1.98 -4.78 -14.42
N THR A 126 2.75 -4.59 -15.48
CA THR A 126 2.39 -3.70 -16.59
C THR A 126 1.12 -4.21 -17.29
N TYR A 127 0.05 -3.40 -17.27
CA TYR A 127 -1.23 -3.71 -17.93
C TYR A 127 -1.46 -2.90 -19.22
N PHE A 128 -0.62 -1.89 -19.51
CA PHE A 128 -0.69 -1.09 -20.72
C PHE A 128 0.71 -0.64 -21.14
N TYR A 129 1.00 -0.75 -22.44
CA TYR A 129 2.22 -0.21 -23.05
C TYR A 129 1.83 0.97 -23.93
N ASP A 130 2.44 2.13 -23.68
CA ASP A 130 2.23 3.35 -24.45
C ASP A 130 3.50 3.79 -25.19
N GLY A 131 3.40 4.87 -25.95
CA GLY A 131 4.51 5.48 -26.66
C GLY A 131 4.34 6.99 -26.70
N GLN A 132 5.45 7.71 -26.50
CA GLN A 132 5.48 9.16 -26.67
C GLN A 132 5.87 9.44 -28.13
N GLY A 133 4.99 10.12 -28.87
CA GLY A 133 5.31 10.63 -30.21
C GLY A 133 6.28 11.81 -30.13
N PHE A 134 7.08 11.99 -31.18
CA PHE A 134 7.97 13.13 -31.38
C PHE A 134 7.41 14.08 -32.43
#